data_AF-E4Z2J1-F1
#
_entry.id   AF-E4Z2J1-F1
#
_cell.length_a   1.000
_cell.length_b   1.000
_cell.length_c   1.000
_cell.angle_alpha   90.00
_cell.angle_beta   90.00
_cell.angle_gamma   90.00
#
_symmetry.space_group_name_H-M   'P 1'
#
loop_
_entity.id
_entity.type
_entity.pdbx_description
1 polymer ?
#
loop_
_entity_poly.entity_id
_entity_poly.type
_entity_poly.pdbx_seq_one_letter_code
_entity_poly.pdbx_strand_id
1 'polypeptide(L)'
;MGNCIEKEKSLKRAQNYEQSQESLKGKKEETEAKEFEFPTPTSENWIAAIKEEALKEASNNESRKGELARRLSQMSNGEADILAYVLKRMWPQIQEHVASNVMAGVERNINISLEYISLLDKLVFTKSELGNQQPRLSNWRVVPDDNQDDIVLQVDVDYDGDCEFAMNVGSKLGTLCFGIKDVKFSGIMRIELK
;
A
#
# COMPACT_ATOMS: atom_id res chain seq x y z
N MET A 1 -48.89 7.77 -0.84
CA MET A 1 -48.82 6.29 -0.72
C MET A 1 -47.47 5.79 -1.25
N GLY A 2 -46.35 6.14 -0.60
CA GLY A 2 -45.00 5.92 -1.15
C GLY A 2 -44.01 5.19 -0.24
N ASN A 3 -44.48 4.57 0.86
CA ASN A 3 -43.58 4.12 1.94
C ASN A 3 -43.48 2.60 2.14
N CYS A 4 -43.93 1.80 1.17
CA CYS A 4 -43.87 0.33 1.28
C CYS A 4 -42.77 -0.31 0.40
N ILE A 5 -42.32 0.36 -0.67
CA ILE A 5 -41.40 -0.25 -1.65
C ILE A 5 -39.93 -0.16 -1.22
N GLU A 6 -39.54 0.84 -0.44
CA GLU A 6 -38.14 0.99 0.02
C GLU A 6 -37.79 0.05 1.17
N LYS A 7 -38.74 -0.26 2.06
CA LYS A 7 -38.54 -1.25 3.13
C LYS A 7 -38.35 -2.67 2.60
N GLU A 8 -39.01 -3.04 1.49
CA GLU A 8 -38.78 -4.34 0.86
C GLU A 8 -37.40 -4.44 0.20
N LYS A 9 -36.87 -3.34 -0.37
CA LYS A 9 -35.54 -3.34 -0.98
C LYS A 9 -34.41 -3.38 0.06
N SER A 10 -34.59 -2.75 1.22
CA SER A 10 -33.62 -2.83 2.31
C SER A 10 -33.63 -4.19 3.01
N LEU A 11 -34.80 -4.81 3.21
CA LEU A 11 -34.90 -6.18 3.74
C LEU A 11 -34.25 -7.21 2.80
N LYS A 12 -34.49 -7.10 1.49
CA LYS A 12 -33.89 -8.01 0.49
C LYS A 12 -32.37 -7.86 0.39
N ARG A 13 -31.82 -6.67 0.67
CA ARG A 13 -30.36 -6.46 0.73
C ARG A 13 -29.73 -7.05 2.00
N ALA A 14 -30.41 -6.96 3.15
CA ALA A 14 -29.95 -7.59 4.39
C ALA A 14 -29.97 -9.12 4.30
N GLN A 15 -31.01 -9.71 3.71
CA GLN A 15 -31.12 -11.16 3.51
C GLN A 15 -30.09 -11.72 2.53
N ASN A 16 -29.76 -10.99 1.46
CA ASN A 16 -28.67 -11.38 0.56
C ASN A 16 -27.29 -11.33 1.23
N TYR A 17 -27.08 -10.42 2.18
CA TYR A 17 -25.83 -10.35 2.93
C TYR A 17 -25.69 -11.54 3.88
N GLU A 18 -26.75 -11.91 4.62
CA GLU A 18 -26.73 -13.09 5.49
C GLU A 18 -26.60 -14.41 4.73
N GLN A 19 -27.28 -14.58 3.58
CA GLN A 19 -27.09 -15.75 2.70
C GLN A 19 -25.67 -15.84 2.13
N SER A 20 -25.05 -14.71 1.79
CA SER A 20 -23.65 -14.71 1.33
C SER A 20 -22.68 -15.12 2.45
N GLN A 21 -22.95 -14.73 3.71
CA GLN A 21 -22.15 -15.12 4.88
C GLN A 21 -22.36 -16.60 5.27
N GLU A 22 -23.55 -17.17 5.06
CA GLU A 22 -23.78 -18.61 5.26
C GLU A 22 -23.17 -19.46 4.14
N SER A 23 -23.16 -18.98 2.89
CA SER A 23 -22.52 -19.67 1.76
C SER A 23 -20.98 -19.78 1.91
N LEU A 24 -20.37 -18.91 2.72
CA LEU A 24 -18.96 -18.95 3.09
C LEU A 24 -18.65 -19.94 4.22
N LYS A 25 -19.64 -20.38 5.01
CA LYS A 25 -19.45 -21.36 6.09
C LYS A 25 -19.59 -22.82 5.63
N GLY A 26 -20.12 -23.06 4.42
CA GLY A 26 -20.47 -24.40 3.93
C GLY A 26 -19.53 -25.05 2.91
N LYS A 27 -18.57 -24.32 2.33
CA LYS A 27 -17.60 -24.89 1.36
C LYS A 27 -16.23 -25.12 2.00
N LYS A 28 -16.18 -26.11 2.90
CA LYS A 28 -14.96 -26.91 3.11
C LYS A 28 -15.07 -28.13 2.19
N GLU A 29 -14.74 -27.94 0.93
CA GLU A 29 -14.43 -29.06 0.03
C GLU A 29 -13.03 -28.83 -0.52
N GLU A 30 -12.22 -29.87 -0.34
CA GLU A 30 -10.82 -30.00 -0.71
C GLU A 30 -10.55 -29.44 -2.09
N THR A 31 -9.91 -28.28 -2.14
CA THR A 31 -9.01 -27.98 -3.24
C THR A 31 -7.63 -28.25 -2.70
N GLU A 32 -7.05 -29.36 -3.16
CA GLU A 32 -5.66 -29.73 -2.97
C GLU A 32 -4.79 -28.55 -3.45
N ALA A 33 -4.48 -27.63 -2.54
CA ALA A 33 -3.45 -26.65 -2.74
C ALA A 33 -2.17 -27.46 -2.83
N LYS A 34 -1.57 -27.54 -4.01
CA LYS A 34 -0.14 -27.82 -4.10
C LYS A 34 0.53 -26.75 -3.25
N GLU A 35 0.89 -27.17 -2.05
CA GLU A 35 1.77 -26.46 -1.15
C GLU A 35 3.04 -26.18 -1.96
N PHE A 36 3.13 -24.96 -2.48
CA PHE A 36 4.35 -24.49 -3.07
C PHE A 36 5.27 -24.25 -1.89
N GLU A 37 6.05 -25.28 -1.56
CA GLU A 37 7.19 -25.14 -0.67
C GLU A 37 8.05 -24.01 -1.25
N PHE A 38 7.95 -22.83 -0.65
CA PHE A 38 9.03 -21.87 -0.72
C PHE A 38 10.29 -22.64 -0.31
N PRO A 39 11.39 -22.61 -1.07
CA PRO A 39 12.65 -23.13 -0.56
C PRO A 39 12.86 -22.42 0.76
N THR A 40 12.73 -23.17 1.86
CA THR A 40 13.08 -22.67 3.18
C THR A 40 14.53 -22.24 3.05
N PRO A 41 14.85 -20.94 3.18
CA PRO A 41 16.21 -20.48 3.07
C PRO A 41 16.97 -21.21 4.16
N THR A 42 17.79 -22.15 3.72
CA THR A 42 18.55 -23.05 4.58
C THR A 42 19.74 -22.25 5.07
N SER A 43 19.48 -21.37 6.04
CA SER A 43 20.36 -20.76 7.03
C SER A 43 19.75 -19.43 7.45
N GLU A 44 19.49 -19.30 8.75
CA GLU A 44 18.97 -18.11 9.43
C GLU A 44 19.87 -16.86 9.35
N ASN A 45 20.86 -16.85 8.44
CA ASN A 45 21.95 -15.87 8.46
C ASN A 45 22.16 -15.16 7.12
N TRP A 46 21.25 -15.20 6.15
CA TRP A 46 21.48 -14.45 4.90
C TRP A 46 21.43 -12.92 5.13
N ILE A 47 20.58 -12.42 6.03
CA ILE A 47 20.58 -11.02 6.45
C ILE A 47 21.83 -10.68 7.26
N ALA A 48 22.25 -11.59 8.15
CA ALA A 48 23.50 -11.43 8.91
C ALA A 48 24.74 -11.47 8.00
N ALA A 49 24.73 -12.28 6.96
CA ALA A 49 25.78 -12.36 5.94
C ALA A 49 25.79 -11.10 5.08
N ILE A 50 24.63 -10.56 4.67
CA ILE A 50 24.56 -9.26 3.99
C ILE A 50 25.05 -8.14 4.92
N LYS A 51 24.71 -8.19 6.21
CA LYS A 51 25.15 -7.21 7.21
C LYS A 51 26.66 -7.32 7.47
N GLU A 52 27.21 -8.52 7.58
CA GLU A 52 28.64 -8.77 7.80
C GLU A 52 29.46 -8.45 6.54
N GLU A 53 28.94 -8.74 5.34
CA GLU A 53 29.50 -8.33 4.06
C GLU A 53 29.46 -6.80 3.94
N ALA A 54 28.33 -6.15 4.25
CA ALA A 54 28.18 -4.70 4.24
C ALA A 54 29.11 -4.00 5.26
N LEU A 55 29.33 -4.59 6.43
CA LEU A 55 30.27 -4.08 7.45
C LEU A 55 31.74 -4.30 7.05
N LYS A 56 32.08 -5.44 6.42
CA LYS A 56 33.40 -5.67 5.82
C LYS A 56 33.65 -4.75 4.63
N GLU A 57 32.63 -4.41 3.86
CA GLU A 57 32.68 -3.48 2.73
C GLU A 57 32.71 -2.00 3.17
N ALA A 58 32.11 -1.66 4.31
CA ALA A 58 32.13 -0.31 4.90
C ALA A 58 33.49 0.11 5.48
N SER A 59 34.36 -0.86 5.79
CA SER A 59 35.74 -0.64 6.28
C SER A 59 36.71 -0.20 5.16
N ASN A 60 36.37 -0.43 3.89
CA ASN A 60 37.31 -0.30 2.75
C ASN A 60 36.98 0.90 1.83
N ASN A 61 36.52 2.02 2.40
CA ASN A 61 35.43 2.79 1.83
C ASN A 61 35.79 4.20 1.33
N GLU A 62 35.87 4.33 0.01
CA GLU A 62 35.43 5.54 -0.73
C GLU A 62 35.17 5.18 -2.20
N SER A 63 36.01 4.31 -2.78
CA SER A 63 35.92 3.93 -4.20
C SER A 63 34.75 2.99 -4.56
N ARG A 64 34.18 2.24 -3.60
CA ARG A 64 33.13 1.23 -3.87
C ARG A 64 31.70 1.67 -3.55
N LYS A 65 31.48 2.69 -2.71
CA LYS A 65 30.18 3.40 -2.64
C LYS A 65 29.76 3.91 -4.02
N GLY A 66 30.73 4.43 -4.78
CA GLY A 66 30.55 4.76 -6.18
C GLY A 66 30.13 3.57 -7.05
N GLU A 67 30.74 2.38 -6.87
CA GLU A 67 30.43 1.20 -7.69
C GLU A 67 29.09 0.54 -7.33
N LEU A 68 28.69 0.48 -6.05
CA LEU A 68 27.36 -0.01 -5.67
C LEU A 68 26.26 0.95 -6.18
N ALA A 69 26.46 2.26 -6.03
CA ALA A 69 25.58 3.27 -6.62
C ALA A 69 25.54 3.14 -8.16
N ARG A 70 26.69 2.85 -8.80
CA ARG A 70 26.77 2.61 -10.25
C ARG A 70 26.03 1.35 -10.67
N ARG A 71 26.11 0.25 -9.91
CA ARG A 71 25.40 -1.01 -10.19
C ARG A 71 23.88 -0.86 -10.00
N LEU A 72 23.43 -0.16 -8.97
CA LEU A 72 22.00 0.16 -8.79
C LEU A 72 21.49 1.10 -9.89
N SER A 73 22.29 2.09 -10.27
CA SER A 73 21.99 2.97 -11.42
C SER A 73 21.96 2.20 -12.75
N GLN A 74 22.80 1.19 -12.91
CA GLN A 74 22.82 0.33 -14.10
C GLN A 74 21.64 -0.65 -14.14
N MET A 75 21.18 -1.15 -13.00
CA MET A 75 19.93 -1.94 -12.92
C MET A 75 18.69 -1.10 -13.24
N SER A 76 18.72 0.20 -12.94
CA SER A 76 17.61 1.14 -13.19
C SER A 76 17.47 1.59 -14.66
N ASN A 77 18.44 1.30 -15.54
CA ASN A 77 18.50 1.91 -16.87
C ASN A 77 18.11 0.98 -18.05
N GLY A 78 17.58 -0.22 -17.81
CA GLY A 78 17.24 -1.14 -18.89
C GLY A 78 16.09 -2.10 -18.59
N GLU A 79 14.96 -1.88 -19.26
CA GLU A 79 13.87 -2.78 -19.73
C GLU A 79 13.34 -3.99 -18.91
N ALA A 80 13.88 -4.33 -17.75
CA ALA A 80 13.30 -5.34 -16.86
C ALA A 80 13.69 -5.04 -15.41
N ASP A 81 13.17 -3.94 -14.85
CA ASP A 81 13.33 -3.66 -13.44
C ASP A 81 12.60 -4.74 -12.63
N ILE A 82 13.37 -5.64 -12.03
CA ILE A 82 12.88 -6.71 -11.16
C ILE A 82 12.01 -6.10 -10.05
N LEU A 83 12.35 -4.91 -9.56
CA LEU A 83 11.57 -4.23 -8.53
C LEU A 83 10.22 -3.74 -9.06
N ALA A 84 10.17 -3.25 -10.30
CA ALA A 84 8.91 -2.91 -10.95
C ALA A 84 8.01 -4.14 -11.14
N TYR A 85 8.60 -5.29 -11.47
CA TYR A 85 7.85 -6.56 -11.57
C TYR A 85 7.36 -7.06 -10.20
N VAL A 86 8.20 -6.99 -9.17
CA VAL A 86 7.82 -7.33 -7.80
C VAL A 86 6.69 -6.41 -7.32
N LEU A 87 6.82 -5.09 -7.51
CA LEU A 87 5.79 -4.12 -7.17
C LEU A 87 4.47 -4.45 -7.88
N LYS A 88 4.52 -4.83 -9.16
CA LYS A 88 3.34 -5.23 -9.93
C LYS A 88 2.65 -6.46 -9.35
N ARG A 89 3.43 -7.44 -8.91
CA ARG A 89 2.92 -8.66 -8.29
C ARG A 89 2.36 -8.41 -6.89
N MET A 90 2.93 -7.45 -6.16
CA MET A 90 2.50 -7.06 -4.82
C MET A 90 1.37 -6.02 -4.80
N TRP A 91 1.07 -5.40 -5.94
CA TRP A 91 0.10 -4.32 -6.02
C TRP A 91 -1.27 -4.68 -5.42
N PRO A 92 -1.88 -5.85 -5.70
CA PRO A 92 -3.15 -6.22 -5.10
C PRO A 92 -3.13 -6.24 -3.56
N GLN A 93 -2.04 -6.74 -2.96
CA GLN A 93 -1.87 -6.76 -1.51
C GLN A 93 -1.64 -5.35 -0.95
N ILE A 94 -0.93 -4.49 -1.68
CA ILE A 94 -0.77 -3.08 -1.31
C ILE A 94 -2.12 -2.37 -1.35
N GLN A 95 -2.96 -2.62 -2.36
CA GLN A 95 -4.31 -2.07 -2.45
C GLN A 95 -5.16 -2.45 -1.23
N GLU A 96 -5.16 -3.74 -0.86
CA GLU A 96 -5.88 -4.22 0.32
C GLU A 96 -5.35 -3.58 1.61
N HIS A 97 -4.03 -3.47 1.77
CA HIS A 97 -3.42 -2.85 2.93
C HIS A 97 -3.77 -1.37 3.06
N VAL A 98 -3.75 -0.62 1.95
CA VAL A 98 -4.09 0.81 1.93
C VAL A 98 -5.57 1.02 2.25
N ALA A 99 -6.46 0.23 1.64
CA ALA A 99 -7.89 0.33 1.89
C ALA A 99 -8.26 0.00 3.35
N SER A 100 -7.63 -1.03 3.94
CA SER A 100 -7.94 -1.49 5.29
C SER A 100 -7.28 -0.65 6.39
N ASN A 101 -5.98 -0.34 6.26
CA ASN A 101 -5.20 0.25 7.35
C ASN A 101 -4.98 1.75 7.16
N VAL A 102 -4.52 2.16 5.98
CA VAL A 102 -4.18 3.56 5.73
C VAL A 102 -5.43 4.42 5.73
N MET A 103 -6.48 4.02 5.01
CA MET A 103 -7.73 4.80 4.95
C MET A 103 -8.46 4.82 6.29
N ALA A 104 -8.44 3.72 7.06
CA ALA A 104 -8.97 3.73 8.42
C ALA A 104 -8.20 4.70 9.34
N GLY A 105 -6.87 4.79 9.18
CA GLY A 105 -6.04 5.77 9.88
C GLY A 105 -6.34 7.22 9.47
N VAL A 106 -6.46 7.47 8.17
CA VAL A 106 -6.83 8.78 7.61
C VAL A 106 -8.22 9.20 8.08
N GLU A 107 -9.21 8.31 8.02
CA GLU A 107 -10.56 8.56 8.53
C GLU A 107 -10.52 8.98 10.00
N ARG A 108 -9.79 8.22 10.84
CA ARG A 108 -9.64 8.55 12.27
C ARG A 108 -9.03 9.93 12.46
N ASN A 109 -7.94 10.24 11.77
CA ASN A 109 -7.23 11.51 11.93
C ASN A 109 -8.06 12.71 11.44
N ILE A 110 -8.79 12.56 10.34
CA ILE A 110 -9.70 13.60 9.86
C ILE A 110 -10.83 13.80 10.86
N ASN A 111 -11.43 12.73 11.38
CA ASN A 111 -12.53 12.83 12.35
C ASN A 111 -12.12 13.56 13.64
N ILE A 112 -10.91 13.30 14.17
CA ILE A 112 -10.36 14.07 15.30
C ILE A 112 -10.31 15.57 14.95
N SER A 113 -9.94 15.91 13.72
CA SER A 113 -9.88 17.31 13.27
C SER A 113 -11.27 17.92 13.06
N LEU A 114 -12.26 17.12 12.65
CA LEU A 114 -13.64 17.53 12.44
C LEU A 114 -14.39 17.80 13.75
N GLU A 115 -13.99 17.18 14.87
CA GLU A 115 -14.58 17.44 16.19
C GLU A 115 -14.55 18.94 16.57
N TYR A 116 -13.57 19.69 16.05
CA TYR A 116 -13.45 21.13 16.28
C TYR A 116 -14.36 21.99 15.40
N ILE A 117 -15.05 21.41 14.41
CA ILE A 117 -15.89 22.12 13.45
C ILE A 117 -17.36 21.81 13.73
N SER A 118 -18.06 22.73 14.41
CA SER A 118 -19.41 22.51 14.94
C SER A 118 -20.53 22.26 13.91
N LEU A 119 -20.22 22.34 12.62
CA LEU A 119 -21.17 22.12 11.51
C LEU A 119 -21.04 20.73 10.88
N LEU A 120 -19.89 20.07 11.05
CA LEU A 120 -19.58 18.76 10.50
C LEU A 120 -19.55 17.73 11.64
N ASP A 121 -19.86 16.49 11.31
CA ASP A 121 -19.94 15.40 12.28
C ASP A 121 -18.82 14.39 12.00
N LYS A 122 -19.09 13.40 11.14
CA LYS A 122 -18.14 12.34 10.83
C LYS A 122 -17.91 12.22 9.33
N LEU A 123 -16.64 12.11 8.94
CA LEU A 123 -16.21 11.61 7.64
C LEU A 123 -16.13 10.08 7.66
N VAL A 124 -16.68 9.46 6.63
CA VAL A 124 -16.59 8.01 6.39
C VAL A 124 -16.21 7.76 4.95
N PHE A 125 -15.19 6.94 4.71
CA PHE A 125 -14.90 6.45 3.36
C PHE A 125 -15.95 5.43 2.94
N THR A 126 -16.62 5.68 1.82
CA THR A 126 -17.60 4.77 1.21
C THR A 126 -17.01 3.95 0.08
N LYS A 127 -15.92 4.44 -0.53
CA LYS A 127 -15.13 3.74 -1.55
C LYS A 127 -13.65 4.09 -1.38
N SER A 128 -12.78 3.09 -1.51
CA SER A 128 -11.33 3.27 -1.47
C SER A 128 -10.66 2.27 -2.42
N GLU A 129 -10.31 2.74 -3.61
CA GLU A 129 -9.62 1.95 -4.63
C GLU A 129 -8.39 2.72 -5.11
N LEU A 130 -7.22 2.08 -5.10
CA LEU A 130 -6.00 2.68 -5.65
C LEU A 130 -5.87 2.53 -7.18
N GLY A 131 -6.78 1.80 -7.81
CA GLY A 131 -6.76 1.56 -9.25
C GLY A 131 -5.66 0.57 -9.68
N ASN A 132 -5.54 0.31 -10.98
CA ASN A 132 -4.63 -0.70 -11.52
C ASN A 132 -3.24 -0.14 -11.88
N GLN A 133 -3.07 1.18 -11.83
CA GLN A 133 -1.78 1.82 -12.06
C GLN A 133 -0.92 1.80 -10.80
N GLN A 134 0.28 1.24 -10.91
CA GLN A 134 1.29 1.27 -9.86
C GLN A 134 2.26 2.44 -10.06
N PRO A 135 2.92 2.94 -9.01
CA PRO A 135 3.96 3.95 -9.17
C PRO A 135 5.16 3.40 -9.95
N ARG A 136 5.78 4.26 -10.73
CA ARG A 136 7.09 4.01 -11.33
C ARG A 136 8.17 4.40 -10.33
N LEU A 137 9.13 3.50 -10.15
CA LEU A 137 10.31 3.69 -9.31
C LEU A 137 11.52 3.82 -10.23
N SER A 138 12.37 4.81 -9.98
CA SER A 138 13.55 5.07 -10.81
C SER A 138 14.65 5.75 -10.00
N ASN A 139 15.87 5.80 -10.56
CA ASN A 139 16.98 6.57 -9.98
C ASN A 139 17.30 6.17 -8.53
N TRP A 140 17.44 4.86 -8.31
CA TRP A 140 17.81 4.27 -7.03
C TRP A 140 19.23 4.68 -6.62
N ARG A 141 19.37 5.24 -5.42
CA ARG A 141 20.66 5.68 -4.87
C ARG A 141 20.77 5.35 -3.39
N VAL A 142 21.94 4.88 -2.98
CA VAL A 142 22.30 4.75 -1.56
C VAL A 142 22.84 6.10 -1.11
N VAL A 143 22.26 6.65 -0.06
CA VAL A 143 22.70 7.92 0.53
C VAL A 143 23.38 7.62 1.86
N PRO A 144 24.56 8.21 2.14
CA PRO A 144 25.17 8.08 3.46
C PRO A 144 24.26 8.72 4.51
N ASP A 145 24.06 8.03 5.63
CA ASP A 145 23.48 8.60 6.85
C ASP A 145 24.60 8.86 7.86
N ASP A 146 24.37 9.80 8.77
CA ASP A 146 25.33 10.12 9.84
C ASP A 146 25.45 8.96 10.84
N ASN A 147 24.42 8.10 10.91
CA ASN A 147 24.45 6.83 11.61
C ASN A 147 25.05 5.74 10.70
N GLN A 148 26.24 5.24 11.03
CA GLN A 148 26.98 4.26 10.22
C GLN A 148 26.31 2.87 10.13
N ASP A 149 25.27 2.62 10.94
CA ASP A 149 24.56 1.34 10.98
C ASP A 149 23.30 1.31 10.09
N ASP A 150 22.86 2.46 9.56
CA ASP A 150 21.62 2.58 8.78
C ASP A 150 21.91 2.60 7.28
N ILE A 151 21.15 1.82 6.50
CA ILE A 151 21.19 1.90 5.03
C ILE A 151 20.02 2.76 4.57
N VAL A 152 20.33 3.90 3.97
CA VAL A 152 19.34 4.82 3.41
C VAL A 152 19.32 4.71 1.90
N LEU A 153 18.16 4.33 1.35
CA LEU A 153 17.89 4.35 -0.07
C LEU A 153 17.02 5.56 -0.40
N GLN A 154 17.34 6.24 -1.49
CA GLN A 154 16.45 7.20 -2.13
C GLN A 154 16.06 6.69 -3.51
N VAL A 155 14.79 6.86 -3.84
CA VAL A 155 14.22 6.46 -5.13
C VAL A 155 13.28 7.55 -5.61
N ASP A 156 13.35 7.88 -6.89
CA ASP A 156 12.41 8.79 -7.52
C ASP A 156 11.13 8.02 -7.82
N VAL A 157 10.02 8.53 -7.30
CA VAL A 157 8.68 7.94 -7.43
C VAL A 157 7.85 8.84 -8.31
N ASP A 158 7.21 8.25 -9.30
CA ASP A 158 6.24 8.92 -10.16
C ASP A 158 4.98 8.09 -10.25
N TYR A 159 3.87 8.65 -9.78
CA TYR A 159 2.57 8.00 -9.73
C TYR A 159 1.58 8.82 -10.55
N ASP A 160 1.00 8.16 -11.55
CA ASP A 160 -0.13 8.64 -12.34
C ASP A 160 -1.24 7.59 -12.22
N GLY A 161 -2.01 7.71 -11.14
CA GLY A 161 -2.97 6.70 -10.71
C GLY A 161 -4.36 6.88 -11.29
N ASP A 162 -5.09 5.78 -11.41
CA ASP A 162 -6.53 5.70 -11.70
C ASP A 162 -7.34 5.44 -10.42
N CYS A 163 -6.89 5.97 -9.30
CA CYS A 163 -7.52 5.74 -8.00
C CYS A 163 -8.88 6.42 -7.88
N GLU A 164 -9.73 5.89 -7.02
CA GLU A 164 -11.03 6.45 -6.66
C GLU A 164 -11.29 6.29 -5.17
N PHE A 165 -11.42 7.43 -4.49
CA PHE A 165 -11.85 7.51 -3.12
C PHE A 165 -13.17 8.27 -3.07
N ALA A 166 -14.20 7.69 -2.46
CA ALA A 166 -15.46 8.36 -2.19
C ALA A 166 -15.65 8.44 -0.67
N MET A 167 -16.12 9.60 -0.21
CA MET A 167 -16.29 9.90 1.20
C MET A 167 -17.60 10.65 1.43
N ASN A 168 -18.22 10.35 2.56
CA ASN A 168 -19.38 11.07 3.05
C ASN A 168 -19.01 11.81 4.32
N VAL A 169 -19.41 13.06 4.44
CA VAL A 169 -19.27 13.84 5.67
C VAL A 169 -20.67 14.19 6.18
N GLY A 170 -20.98 13.77 7.39
CA GLY A 170 -22.20 14.19 8.08
C GLY A 170 -22.15 15.68 8.41
N SER A 171 -23.29 16.37 8.27
CA SER A 171 -23.45 17.75 8.71
C SER A 171 -24.85 17.97 9.28
N LYS A 172 -25.05 19.08 10.00
CA LYS A 172 -26.38 19.47 10.52
C LYS A 172 -27.43 19.71 9.44
N LEU A 173 -27.01 19.93 8.19
CA LEU A 173 -27.89 20.21 7.05
C LEU A 173 -28.07 19.00 6.11
N GLY A 174 -27.43 17.86 6.42
CA GLY A 174 -27.46 16.65 5.61
C GLY A 174 -26.08 16.05 5.37
N THR A 175 -26.02 14.97 4.59
CA THR A 175 -24.76 14.31 4.22
C THR A 175 -24.18 14.95 2.98
N LEU A 176 -22.93 15.39 3.07
CA LEU A 176 -22.16 15.88 1.93
C LEU A 176 -21.32 14.74 1.36
N CYS A 177 -21.41 14.52 0.06
CA CYS A 177 -20.65 13.48 -0.63
C CYS A 177 -19.52 14.13 -1.42
N PHE A 178 -18.30 13.62 -1.26
CA PHE A 178 -17.12 14.08 -1.97
C PHE A 178 -16.32 12.88 -2.48
N GLY A 179 -15.43 13.13 -3.42
CA GLY A 179 -14.52 12.10 -3.88
C GLY A 179 -13.24 12.68 -4.46
N ILE A 180 -12.21 11.86 -4.46
CA ILE A 180 -10.90 12.13 -5.05
C ILE A 180 -10.68 11.07 -6.11
N LYS A 181 -10.29 11.49 -7.30
CA LYS A 181 -9.96 10.60 -8.42
C LYS A 181 -8.66 11.04 -9.07
N ASP A 182 -8.04 10.11 -9.78
CA ASP A 182 -6.92 10.36 -10.68
C ASP A 182 -5.75 11.07 -9.98
N VAL A 183 -5.37 10.58 -8.79
CA VAL A 183 -4.29 11.18 -8.01
C VAL A 183 -2.97 11.01 -8.73
N LYS A 184 -2.24 12.12 -8.86
CA LYS A 184 -0.89 12.16 -9.40
C LYS A 184 0.07 12.75 -8.38
N PHE A 185 1.24 12.14 -8.24
CA PHE A 185 2.33 12.73 -7.46
C PHE A 185 3.67 12.28 -8.00
N SER A 186 4.67 13.13 -7.84
CA SER A 186 6.06 12.82 -8.15
C SER A 186 6.95 13.39 -7.07
N GLY A 187 7.98 12.65 -6.67
CA GLY A 187 8.86 13.04 -5.59
C GLY A 187 9.94 12.01 -5.28
N ILE A 188 10.75 12.30 -4.28
CA ILE A 188 11.79 11.40 -3.80
C ILE A 188 11.27 10.66 -2.58
N MET A 189 11.27 9.33 -2.61
CA MET A 189 10.99 8.48 -1.46
C MET A 189 12.30 8.05 -0.80
N ARG A 190 12.40 8.27 0.51
CA ARG A 190 13.50 7.79 1.36
C ARG A 190 13.06 6.52 2.07
N ILE A 191 13.83 5.45 1.95
CA ILE A 191 13.64 4.18 2.65
C ILE A 191 14.82 4.00 3.60
N GLU A 192 14.52 3.87 4.89
CA GLU A 192 15.51 3.62 5.94
C GLU A 192 15.42 2.15 6.37
N LEU A 193 16.53 1.43 6.23
CA LEU A 193 16.67 0.06 6.73
C LEU A 193 17.45 0.13 8.05
N LYS A 194 16.77 -0.22 9.15
CA LYS A 194 17.26 -0.24 10.52
C LYS A 194 17.33 -1.67 11.04
#